data_AF-A0A2V9L5Z7-F1
#
_entry.id   AF-A0A2V9L5Z7-F1
#
_cell.length_a   1.000
_cell.length_b   1.000
_cell.length_c   1.000
_cell.angle_alpha   90.00
_cell.angle_beta   90.00
_cell.angle_gamma   90.00
#
_symmetry.space_group_name_H-M   'P 1'
#
loop_
_entity.id
_entity.type
_entity.pdbx_description
1 polymer ?
#
loop_
_entity_poly.entity_id
_entity_poly.type
_entity_poly.pdbx_seq_one_letter_code
_entity_poly.pdbx_strand_id
1 'polypeptide(L)'
;ILREFAGRFPTDYGEARSLPGIGDYTARAILSIAYNRPYAVVDGNVARIVARLGAIKGNINQPKFRGAVERAVEGLLSCRRPGDFNQALMELGQTVCVPRAPRCVACPLRKCCQAYRCGEPESYPAPRPRRATELRYLATAVIRRGAVAAVCDRRPERSNIFGTHRAPLQRMEPNPPVHCTSPWEPRSRRAP
;
A
#
# COMPACT_ATOMS: atom_id res chain seq x y z
N ILE A 1 -6.41 17.34 -13.38
CA ILE A 1 -7.83 17.04 -13.75
C ILE A 1 -8.61 18.29 -14.13
N LEU A 2 -8.94 19.20 -13.19
CA LEU A 2 -9.75 20.40 -13.53
C LEU A 2 -9.11 21.28 -14.62
N ARG A 3 -7.81 21.59 -14.50
CA ARG A 3 -7.08 22.43 -15.45
C ARG A 3 -6.69 21.70 -16.73
N GLU A 4 -6.03 20.56 -16.59
CA GLU A 4 -5.40 19.84 -17.71
C GLU A 4 -6.33 18.85 -18.44
N PHE A 5 -7.45 18.46 -17.83
CA PHE A 5 -8.37 17.45 -18.38
C PHE A 5 -9.83 17.92 -18.36
N ALA A 6 -10.07 19.24 -18.33
CA ALA A 6 -11.40 19.86 -18.37
C ALA A 6 -12.40 19.27 -17.35
N GLY A 7 -11.91 18.91 -16.16
CA GLY A 7 -12.72 18.32 -15.09
C GLY A 7 -13.12 16.86 -15.28
N ARG A 8 -12.63 16.17 -16.32
CA ARG A 8 -12.85 14.74 -16.54
C ARG A 8 -11.60 13.95 -16.21
N PHE A 9 -11.77 12.78 -15.59
CA PHE A 9 -10.63 11.89 -15.38
C PHE A 9 -10.19 11.31 -16.73
N PRO A 10 -8.88 11.30 -17.04
CA PRO A 10 -8.36 10.76 -18.31
C PRO A 10 -8.67 9.27 -18.45
N THR A 11 -9.03 8.85 -19.66
CA THR A 11 -9.41 7.45 -19.96
C THR A 11 -8.31 6.66 -20.68
N ASP A 12 -7.19 7.31 -20.94
CA ASP A 12 -5.94 6.68 -21.35
C ASP A 12 -5.10 6.31 -20.12
N TYR A 13 -4.36 5.20 -20.22
CA TYR A 13 -3.54 4.72 -19.11
C TYR A 13 -2.36 5.66 -18.80
N GLY A 14 -1.65 6.15 -19.82
CA GLY A 14 -0.50 7.03 -19.64
C GLY A 14 -0.90 8.35 -18.99
N GLU A 15 -2.01 8.92 -19.45
CA GLU A 15 -2.58 10.14 -18.88
C GLU A 15 -3.11 9.94 -17.45
N ALA A 16 -3.80 8.83 -17.17
CA ALA A 16 -4.23 8.52 -15.80
C ALA A 16 -3.03 8.36 -14.87
N ARG A 17 -1.97 7.71 -15.35
CA ARG A 17 -0.75 7.44 -14.59
C ARG A 17 0.12 8.68 -14.37
N SER A 18 -0.01 9.72 -15.20
CA SER A 18 0.72 10.98 -15.06
C SER A 18 0.17 11.85 -13.92
N LEU A 19 -1.06 11.59 -13.45
CA LEU A 19 -1.66 12.31 -12.35
C LEU A 19 -0.91 12.07 -11.02
N PRO A 20 -0.61 13.13 -10.24
CA PRO A 20 0.04 13.00 -8.94
C PRO A 20 -0.75 12.08 -8.00
N GLY A 21 -0.06 11.09 -7.41
CA GLY A 21 -0.65 10.12 -6.49
C GLY A 21 -1.35 8.93 -7.15
N ILE A 22 -1.47 8.90 -8.49
CA ILE A 22 -2.03 7.76 -9.22
C ILE A 22 -0.90 6.84 -9.68
N GLY A 23 -0.78 5.68 -9.03
CA GLY A 23 0.12 4.59 -9.43
C GLY A 23 -0.54 3.61 -10.40
N ASP A 24 0.21 2.60 -10.87
CA ASP A 24 -0.27 1.58 -11.82
C ASP A 24 -1.55 0.91 -11.33
N TYR A 25 -1.57 0.50 -10.06
CA TYR A 25 -2.76 -0.09 -9.42
C TYR A 25 -3.98 0.82 -9.54
N THR A 26 -3.85 2.07 -9.10
CA THR A 26 -4.97 3.02 -9.05
C THR A 26 -5.45 3.38 -10.45
N ALA A 27 -4.53 3.59 -11.40
CA ALA A 27 -4.88 3.84 -12.79
C ALA A 27 -5.68 2.67 -13.38
N ARG A 28 -5.16 1.44 -13.28
CA ARG A 28 -5.85 0.24 -13.79
C ARG A 28 -7.20 0.02 -13.10
N ALA A 29 -7.31 0.28 -11.80
CA ALA A 29 -8.54 0.14 -11.04
C ALA A 29 -9.62 1.13 -11.49
N ILE A 30 -9.30 2.43 -11.57
CA ILE A 30 -10.24 3.45 -12.03
C ILE A 30 -10.66 3.16 -13.48
N LEU A 31 -9.69 2.89 -14.37
CA LEU A 31 -9.97 2.66 -15.78
C LEU A 31 -10.82 1.42 -16.02
N SER A 32 -10.59 0.33 -15.28
CA SER A 32 -11.41 -0.88 -15.43
C SER A 32 -12.79 -0.77 -14.81
N ILE A 33 -12.91 -0.17 -13.62
CA ILE A 33 -14.17 -0.11 -12.87
C ILE A 33 -15.09 1.00 -13.40
N ALA A 34 -14.56 2.22 -13.55
CA ALA A 34 -15.38 3.38 -13.93
C ALA A 34 -15.48 3.57 -15.44
N TYR A 35 -14.49 3.10 -16.21
CA TYR A 35 -14.40 3.34 -17.66
C TYR A 35 -14.42 2.05 -18.51
N ASN A 36 -14.66 0.89 -17.89
CA ASN A 36 -14.75 -0.42 -18.55
C ASN A 36 -13.54 -0.75 -19.46
N ARG A 37 -12.36 -0.22 -19.14
CA ARG A 37 -11.13 -0.52 -19.88
C ARG A 37 -10.57 -1.88 -19.45
N PRO A 38 -10.05 -2.70 -20.37
CA PRO A 38 -9.60 -4.07 -20.07
C PRO A 38 -8.22 -4.08 -19.39
N TYR A 39 -8.13 -3.49 -18.19
CA TYR A 39 -6.95 -3.51 -17.35
C TYR A 39 -7.15 -4.44 -16.16
N ALA A 40 -6.27 -5.44 -16.04
CA ALA A 40 -6.21 -6.31 -14.88
C ALA A 40 -5.66 -5.56 -13.66
N VAL A 41 -6.34 -5.70 -12.52
CA VAL A 41 -5.93 -5.08 -11.26
C VAL A 41 -5.38 -6.14 -10.32
N VAL A 42 -4.16 -5.92 -9.82
CA VAL A 42 -3.49 -6.87 -8.91
C VAL A 42 -3.16 -6.16 -7.60
N ASP A 43 -3.88 -6.52 -6.55
CA ASP A 43 -3.53 -6.19 -5.16
C ASP A 43 -3.07 -7.45 -4.40
N GLY A 44 -2.87 -7.33 -3.09
CA GLY A 44 -2.50 -8.47 -2.24
C GLY A 44 -3.57 -9.56 -2.14
N ASN A 45 -4.85 -9.23 -2.37
CA ASN A 45 -5.96 -10.18 -2.36
C ASN A 45 -6.00 -10.98 -3.67
N VAL A 46 -5.98 -10.28 -4.81
CA VAL A 46 -5.94 -10.87 -6.14
C VAL A 46 -4.67 -11.71 -6.33
N ALA A 47 -3.51 -11.20 -5.92
CA ALA A 47 -2.26 -11.94 -6.00
C ALA A 47 -2.32 -13.27 -5.23
N ARG A 48 -2.96 -13.28 -4.06
CA ARG A 48 -3.16 -14.51 -3.26
C ARG A 48 -4.11 -15.48 -3.94
N ILE A 49 -5.23 -15.01 -4.48
CA ILE A 49 -6.18 -15.86 -5.22
C ILE A 49 -5.46 -16.53 -6.39
N VAL A 50 -4.79 -15.75 -7.25
CA VAL A 50 -4.15 -16.29 -8.45
C VAL A 50 -2.96 -17.19 -8.13
N ALA A 51 -2.19 -16.86 -7.10
CA ALA A 51 -1.13 -17.76 -6.61
C ALA A 51 -1.70 -19.11 -6.15
N ARG A 52 -2.84 -19.12 -5.46
CA ARG A 52 -3.52 -20.36 -5.04
C ARG A 52 -4.14 -21.12 -6.23
N LEU A 53 -4.80 -20.41 -7.14
CA LEU A 53 -5.41 -21.03 -8.33
C LEU A 53 -4.37 -21.77 -9.18
N GLY A 54 -3.22 -21.14 -9.42
CA GLY A 54 -2.15 -21.70 -10.24
C GLY A 54 -1.05 -22.44 -9.47
N ALA A 55 -1.17 -22.58 -8.15
CA ALA A 55 -0.10 -23.08 -7.26
C ALA A 55 1.27 -22.41 -7.55
N ILE A 56 1.27 -21.09 -7.77
CA ILE A 56 2.44 -20.31 -8.16
C ILE A 56 3.36 -20.16 -6.95
N LYS A 57 4.52 -20.81 -6.99
CA LYS A 57 5.53 -20.74 -5.92
C LYS A 57 6.23 -19.38 -5.91
N GLY A 58 6.53 -18.89 -4.71
CA GLY A 58 7.26 -17.64 -4.49
C GLY A 58 6.53 -16.69 -3.56
N ASN A 59 7.07 -15.49 -3.40
CA ASN A 59 6.50 -14.44 -2.56
C ASN A 59 6.35 -13.12 -3.32
N ILE A 60 5.47 -12.24 -2.81
CA ILE A 60 5.09 -10.98 -3.47
C ILE A 60 6.26 -10.00 -3.67
N ASN A 61 7.38 -10.13 -2.94
CA ASN A 61 8.53 -9.24 -3.11
C ASN A 61 9.39 -9.63 -4.32
N GLN A 62 9.33 -10.89 -4.76
CA GLN A 62 10.11 -11.40 -5.89
C GLN A 62 9.55 -10.86 -7.21
N PRO A 63 10.35 -10.18 -8.06
CA PRO A 63 9.90 -9.67 -9.36
C PRO A 63 9.34 -10.78 -10.27
N LYS A 64 10.00 -11.95 -10.27
CA LYS A 64 9.55 -13.12 -11.05
C LYS A 64 8.16 -13.60 -10.64
N PHE A 65 7.87 -13.62 -9.34
CA PHE A 65 6.56 -14.01 -8.82
C PHE A 65 5.50 -12.97 -9.21
N ARG A 66 5.79 -11.66 -9.03
CA ARG A 66 4.88 -10.57 -9.43
C ARG A 66 4.51 -10.65 -10.91
N GLY A 67 5.51 -10.79 -11.79
CA GLY A 67 5.25 -10.93 -13.22
C GLY A 67 4.48 -12.20 -13.59
N ALA A 68 4.67 -13.31 -12.85
CA ALA A 68 3.89 -14.53 -13.08
C ALA A 68 2.42 -14.35 -12.67
N VAL A 69 2.16 -13.69 -11.53
CA VAL A 69 0.82 -13.36 -11.08
C VAL A 69 0.14 -12.38 -12.04
N GLU A 70 0.82 -11.32 -12.45
CA GLU A 70 0.30 -10.31 -13.39
C GLU A 70 -0.15 -10.96 -14.70
N ARG A 71 0.73 -11.77 -15.33
CA ARG A 71 0.38 -12.50 -16.55
C ARG A 71 -0.80 -13.45 -16.36
N ALA A 72 -0.88 -14.11 -15.22
CA ALA A 72 -1.98 -15.04 -14.93
C ALA A 72 -3.30 -14.30 -14.74
N VAL A 73 -3.32 -13.13 -14.10
CA VAL A 73 -4.53 -12.30 -13.97
C VAL A 73 -4.93 -11.74 -15.34
N GLU A 74 -3.96 -11.25 -16.13
CA GLU A 74 -4.20 -10.74 -17.49
C GLU A 74 -4.83 -11.81 -18.39
N GLY A 75 -4.36 -13.05 -18.32
CA GLY A 75 -4.94 -14.18 -19.06
C GLY A 75 -6.35 -14.59 -18.61
N LEU A 76 -6.77 -14.22 -17.40
CA LEU A 76 -8.10 -14.52 -16.84
C LEU A 76 -9.10 -13.37 -16.99
N LEU A 77 -8.62 -12.17 -17.33
CA LEU A 77 -9.43 -10.95 -17.35
C LEU A 77 -10.61 -11.06 -18.31
N SER A 78 -11.80 -10.68 -17.84
CA SER A 78 -12.95 -10.48 -18.72
C SER A 78 -12.79 -9.17 -19.50
N CYS A 79 -12.52 -9.25 -20.80
CA CYS A 79 -12.47 -8.05 -21.66
C CYS A 79 -13.84 -7.36 -21.80
N ARG A 80 -14.95 -8.07 -21.54
CA ARG A 80 -16.32 -7.51 -21.65
C ARG A 80 -16.74 -6.77 -20.39
N ARG A 81 -16.35 -7.29 -19.22
CA ARG A 81 -16.72 -6.77 -17.89
C ARG A 81 -15.49 -6.72 -16.97
N PRO A 82 -14.43 -5.97 -17.32
CA PRO A 82 -13.19 -5.91 -16.55
C PRO A 82 -13.38 -5.35 -15.13
N GLY A 83 -14.24 -4.34 -14.97
CA GLY A 83 -14.57 -3.77 -13.66
C GLY A 83 -15.16 -4.80 -12.70
N ASP A 84 -16.22 -5.49 -13.13
CA ASP A 84 -16.87 -6.54 -12.34
C ASP A 84 -15.91 -7.69 -12.03
N PHE A 85 -15.06 -8.08 -13.00
CA PHE A 85 -14.05 -9.10 -12.78
C PHE A 85 -13.07 -8.70 -11.67
N ASN A 86 -12.52 -7.48 -11.74
CA ASN A 86 -11.57 -6.99 -10.75
C ASN A 86 -12.23 -6.88 -9.37
N GLN A 87 -13.45 -6.30 -9.29
CA GLN A 87 -14.18 -6.18 -8.03
C GLN A 87 -14.56 -7.54 -7.44
N ALA A 88 -14.99 -8.49 -8.27
CA ALA A 88 -15.32 -9.84 -7.82
C ALA A 88 -14.10 -10.57 -7.23
N LEU A 89 -12.90 -10.42 -7.84
CA LEU A 89 -11.69 -11.00 -7.29
C LEU A 89 -11.25 -10.31 -5.98
N MET A 90 -11.36 -8.99 -5.89
CA MET A 90 -11.07 -8.25 -4.66
C MET A 90 -11.98 -8.72 -3.51
N GLU A 91 -13.29 -8.79 -3.76
CA GLU A 91 -14.30 -9.24 -2.80
C GLU A 91 -14.08 -10.71 -2.39
N LEU A 92 -13.83 -11.59 -3.37
CA LEU A 92 -13.52 -13.00 -3.11
C LEU A 92 -12.30 -13.15 -2.20
N GLY A 93 -11.26 -12.34 -2.44
CA GLY A 93 -10.03 -12.36 -1.67
C GLY A 93 -10.26 -11.88 -0.24
N GLN A 94 -11.14 -10.90 -0.08
CA GLN A 94 -11.46 -10.31 1.22
C GLN A 94 -12.34 -11.22 2.09
N THR A 95 -13.30 -11.95 1.51
CA THR A 95 -14.36 -12.64 2.29
C THR A 95 -14.27 -14.16 2.30
N VAL A 96 -13.66 -14.77 1.27
CA VAL A 96 -13.64 -16.23 1.10
C VAL A 96 -12.21 -16.76 1.04
N CYS A 97 -11.41 -16.27 0.09
CA CYS A 97 -10.02 -16.68 -0.11
C CYS A 97 -9.09 -15.87 0.81
N VAL A 98 -9.38 -15.88 2.11
CA VAL A 98 -8.66 -15.13 3.14
C VAL A 98 -7.25 -15.72 3.43
N PRO A 99 -6.32 -14.95 4.03
CA PRO A 99 -4.94 -15.41 4.24
C PRO A 99 -4.81 -16.71 5.05
N ARG A 100 -5.58 -16.85 6.13
CA ARG A 100 -5.60 -18.03 7.02
C ARG A 100 -6.98 -18.66 7.02
N ALA A 101 -7.05 -19.99 7.08
CA ALA A 101 -8.29 -20.76 7.05
C ALA A 101 -9.26 -20.30 5.94
N PRO A 102 -8.84 -20.32 4.65
CA PRO A 102 -9.71 -19.92 3.55
C PRO A 102 -10.96 -20.80 3.49
N ARG A 103 -12.11 -20.19 3.17
CA ARG A 103 -13.42 -20.85 3.09
C ARG A 103 -13.57 -21.62 1.77
N CYS A 104 -12.65 -22.55 1.50
CA CYS A 104 -12.55 -23.25 0.22
C CYS A 104 -13.85 -23.95 -0.18
N VAL A 105 -14.62 -24.49 0.79
CA VAL A 105 -15.91 -25.14 0.51
C VAL A 105 -16.90 -24.21 -0.19
N ALA A 106 -16.95 -22.93 0.22
CA ALA A 106 -17.81 -21.89 -0.33
C ALA A 106 -17.19 -21.14 -1.52
N CYS A 107 -15.94 -21.48 -1.92
CA CYS A 107 -15.25 -20.78 -2.98
C CYS A 107 -15.79 -21.17 -4.37
N PRO A 108 -16.25 -20.22 -5.20
CA PRO A 108 -16.74 -20.53 -6.55
C PRO A 108 -15.64 -21.09 -7.45
N LEU A 109 -14.37 -20.79 -7.15
CA LEU A 109 -13.21 -21.25 -7.92
C LEU A 109 -12.61 -22.57 -7.37
N ARG A 110 -13.25 -23.22 -6.39
CA ARG A 110 -12.73 -24.42 -5.74
C ARG A 110 -12.34 -25.52 -6.73
N LYS A 111 -13.18 -25.76 -7.74
CA LYS A 111 -12.99 -26.85 -8.73
C LYS A 111 -11.71 -26.68 -9.57
N CYS A 112 -11.29 -25.45 -9.83
CA CYS A 112 -10.10 -25.15 -10.64
C CYS A 112 -8.87 -24.74 -9.79
N CYS A 113 -9.00 -24.68 -8.46
CA CYS A 113 -7.93 -24.23 -7.57
C CYS A 113 -6.89 -25.33 -7.32
N GLN A 114 -5.68 -25.17 -7.86
CA GLN A 114 -4.61 -26.15 -7.69
C GLN A 114 -4.14 -26.27 -6.23
N ALA A 115 -3.97 -25.15 -5.51
CA ALA A 115 -3.53 -25.21 -4.12
C ALA A 115 -4.56 -25.91 -3.20
N TYR A 116 -5.86 -25.81 -3.51
CA TYR A 116 -6.88 -26.60 -2.82
C TYR A 116 -6.77 -28.09 -3.15
N ARG A 117 -6.58 -28.47 -4.42
CA ARG A 117 -6.38 -29.87 -4.82
C ARG A 117 -5.15 -30.50 -4.18
N CYS A 118 -4.10 -29.71 -3.97
CA CYS A 118 -2.89 -30.15 -3.28
C CYS A 118 -3.02 -30.17 -1.74
N GLY A 119 -4.15 -29.74 -1.18
CA GLY A 119 -4.39 -29.72 0.27
C GLY A 119 -3.69 -28.58 1.03
N GLU A 120 -2.99 -27.67 0.35
CA GLU A 120 -2.14 -26.65 0.96
C GLU A 120 -2.42 -25.21 0.47
N PRO A 121 -3.66 -24.69 0.54
CA PRO A 121 -3.95 -23.35 0.08
C PRO A 121 -3.20 -22.25 0.86
N GLU A 122 -2.83 -22.49 2.11
CA GLU A 122 -2.11 -21.52 2.95
C GLU A 122 -0.61 -21.42 2.62
N SER A 123 -0.04 -22.40 1.92
CA SER A 123 1.35 -22.36 1.42
C SER A 123 1.55 -21.33 0.30
N TYR A 124 0.46 -20.78 -0.25
CA TYR A 124 0.48 -19.86 -1.39
C TYR A 124 -0.23 -18.53 -1.07
N PRO A 125 0.42 -17.38 -1.32
CA PRO A 125 1.84 -17.22 -1.63
C PRO A 125 2.72 -17.52 -0.41
N ALA A 126 4.01 -17.77 -0.62
CA ALA A 126 4.94 -17.98 0.48
C ALA A 126 5.02 -16.72 1.37
N PRO A 127 5.19 -16.88 2.71
CA PRO A 127 5.27 -15.76 3.63
C PRO A 127 6.38 -14.78 3.26
N ARG A 128 6.12 -13.50 3.49
CA ARG A 128 7.16 -12.47 3.39
C ARG A 128 8.14 -12.62 4.57
N PRO A 129 9.47 -12.62 4.33
CA PRO A 129 10.43 -12.48 5.41
C PRO A 129 10.20 -11.13 6.11
N ARG A 130 9.96 -11.17 7.43
CA ARG A 130 9.75 -9.97 8.24
C ARG A 130 11.08 -9.26 8.41
N ARG A 131 11.13 -7.96 8.09
CA ARG A 131 12.25 -7.11 8.49
C ARG A 131 12.17 -6.90 10.00
N ALA A 132 13.29 -6.96 10.70
CA ALA A 132 13.35 -6.64 12.12
C ALA A 132 12.80 -5.22 12.35
N THR A 133 11.91 -5.08 13.34
CA THR A 133 11.42 -3.77 13.76
C THR A 133 12.57 -3.01 14.41
N GLU A 134 12.85 -1.79 13.92
CA GLU A 134 13.86 -0.91 14.50
C GLU A 134 13.20 -0.05 15.58
N LEU A 135 13.66 -0.16 16.83
CA LEU A 135 13.23 0.71 17.91
C LEU A 135 13.86 2.10 17.72
N ARG A 136 13.03 3.15 17.67
CA ARG A 136 13.50 4.55 17.51
C ARG A 136 13.00 5.41 18.65
N TYR A 137 13.93 6.05 19.34
CA TYR A 137 13.65 7.02 20.41
C TYR A 137 13.50 8.41 19.80
N LEU A 138 12.39 9.09 20.09
CA LEU A 138 12.04 10.39 19.53
C LEU A 138 11.58 11.31 20.67
N ALA A 139 12.08 12.55 20.69
CA ALA A 139 11.66 13.58 21.64
C ALA A 139 11.09 14.80 20.93
N THR A 140 10.17 15.53 21.59
CA THR A 140 9.66 16.82 21.13
C THR A 140 9.78 17.86 22.24
N ALA A 141 10.00 19.11 21.87
CA ALA A 141 10.06 20.23 22.79
C ALA A 141 8.73 20.98 22.81
N VAL A 142 8.15 21.15 23.99
CA VAL A 142 6.98 21.99 24.23
C VAL A 142 7.43 23.21 25.03
N ILE A 143 7.23 24.40 24.47
CA ILE A 143 7.55 25.68 25.12
C ILE A 143 6.26 26.25 25.69
N ARG A 144 6.21 26.56 26.99
CA ARG A 144 5.03 27.11 27.65
C ARG A 144 5.31 28.50 28.22
N ARG A 145 4.40 29.45 28.01
CA ARG A 145 4.36 30.78 28.64
C ARG A 145 2.96 31.04 29.19
N GLY A 146 2.78 30.86 30.50
CA GLY A 146 1.48 30.97 31.17
C GLY A 146 0.48 29.91 30.68
N ALA A 147 -0.68 30.35 30.18
CA ALA A 147 -1.68 29.47 29.58
C ALA A 147 -1.36 29.03 28.14
N VAL A 148 -0.36 29.65 27.49
CA VAL A 148 -0.01 29.38 26.09
C VAL A 148 1.10 28.33 26.02
N ALA A 149 0.94 27.33 25.16
CA ALA A 149 1.98 26.37 24.80
C ALA A 149 2.21 26.38 23.29
N ALA A 150 3.47 26.25 22.89
CA ALA A 150 3.94 26.22 21.51
C ALA A 150 4.90 25.06 21.30
N VAL A 151 5.04 24.64 20.05
CA VAL A 151 5.90 23.51 19.66
C VAL A 151 6.76 23.96 18.46
N CYS A 152 8.09 23.85 18.55
CA CYS A 152 9.02 24.43 17.58
C CYS A 152 9.24 23.57 16.33
N ASP A 153 8.42 23.77 15.30
CA ASP A 153 8.53 23.00 14.05
C ASP A 153 9.77 23.39 13.21
N ARG A 154 10.70 22.46 13.01
CA ARG A 154 11.78 22.58 12.03
C ARG A 154 11.64 21.43 11.03
N ARG A 155 10.76 21.61 10.02
CA ARG A 155 10.51 20.58 8.99
C ARG A 155 11.66 20.51 7.99
N PRO A 156 12.26 19.32 7.77
CA PRO A 156 12.83 19.03 6.47
C PRO A 156 11.69 18.83 5.45
N GLU A 157 11.80 19.44 4.28
CA GLU A 157 10.78 19.43 3.21
C GLU A 157 10.42 18.03 2.67
N ARG A 158 11.13 16.98 3.08
CA ARG A 158 10.91 15.60 2.62
C ARG A 158 10.75 14.66 3.81
N SER A 159 9.53 14.59 4.35
CA SER A 159 9.15 13.57 5.33
C SER A 159 7.99 12.73 4.81
N ASN A 160 8.01 11.44 5.14
CA ASN A 160 7.18 10.36 4.60
C ASN A 160 5.70 10.45 5.03
N ILE A 161 5.32 11.53 5.73
CA ILE A 161 4.01 11.77 6.34
C ILE A 161 3.58 13.22 6.06
N PHE A 162 3.59 13.59 4.78
CA PHE A 162 3.13 14.90 4.33
C PHE A 162 1.68 15.17 4.74
N GLY A 163 1.40 16.38 5.24
CA GLY A 163 0.04 16.88 5.49
C GLY A 163 -0.53 16.65 6.89
N THR A 164 0.13 15.88 7.77
CA THR A 164 -0.30 15.76 9.17
C THR A 164 0.37 16.81 10.06
N HIS A 165 -0.40 17.55 10.87
CA HIS A 165 0.15 18.33 11.96
C HIS A 165 0.76 17.38 12.99
N ARG A 166 2.10 17.34 13.08
CA ARG A 166 2.82 16.57 14.10
C ARG A 166 3.77 17.49 14.84
N ALA A 167 3.96 17.21 16.12
CA ALA A 167 5.06 17.78 16.86
C ALA A 167 6.41 17.43 16.16
N PRO A 168 7.37 18.37 16.10
CA PRO A 168 8.72 18.16 15.62
C PRO A 168 9.40 17.11 16.49
N LEU A 169 9.94 16.08 15.87
CA LEU A 169 10.60 14.99 16.58
C LEU A 169 12.09 15.02 16.30
N GLN A 170 12.87 15.15 17.35
CA GLN A 170 14.31 14.94 17.33
C GLN A 170 14.59 13.47 17.61
N ARG A 171 15.45 12.85 16.79
CA ARG A 171 15.96 11.50 17.06
C ARG A 171 16.85 11.55 18.30
N MET A 172 16.60 10.65 19.23
CA MET A 172 17.36 10.47 20.46
C MET A 172 18.07 9.11 20.43
N GLU A 173 19.13 9.00 21.21
CA GLU A 173 19.73 7.70 21.53
C GLU A 173 18.84 6.91 22.52
N PRO A 174 19.04 5.59 22.64
CA PRO A 174 18.38 4.79 23.66
C PRO A 174 18.65 5.31 25.08
N ASN A 175 17.63 5.30 25.93
CA ASN A 175 17.68 5.81 27.31
C ASN A 175 18.09 7.30 27.43
N PRO A 176 17.34 8.23 26.79
CA PRO A 176 17.64 9.65 26.92
C PRO A 176 17.32 10.12 28.35
N PRO A 177 18.07 11.10 28.90
CA PRO A 177 17.71 11.72 30.16
C PRO A 177 16.30 12.30 30.09
N VAL A 178 15.48 11.98 31.09
CA VAL A 178 14.02 12.25 31.14
C VAL A 178 13.70 13.75 31.17
N HIS A 179 14.68 14.58 31.54
CA HIS A 179 14.57 16.04 31.59
C HIS A 179 15.82 16.68 31.00
N CYS A 180 15.64 17.39 29.89
CA CYS A 180 16.63 18.37 29.45
C CYS A 180 16.37 19.66 30.25
N THR A 181 17.08 19.83 31.37
CA THR A 181 17.03 21.05 32.20
C THR A 181 18.00 22.12 31.73
N SER A 182 18.77 21.88 30.65
CA SER A 182 19.68 22.88 30.12
C SER A 182 18.87 24.05 29.53
N PRO A 183 19.25 25.30 29.86
CA PRO A 183 18.69 26.47 29.20
C PRO A 183 18.81 26.30 27.68
N TRP A 184 17.71 26.49 26.98
CA TRP A 184 17.74 26.55 25.52
C TRP A 184 18.55 27.78 25.11
N GLU A 185 19.79 27.59 24.69
CA GLU A 185 20.56 28.64 24.03
C GLU A 185 20.12 28.72 22.56
N PRO A 186 19.53 29.84 22.11
CA PRO A 186 19.28 30.05 20.71
C PRO A 186 20.63 30.04 19.98
N ARG A 187 20.92 28.97 19.22
CA ARG A 187 21.94 29.07 18.17
C ARG A 187 21.43 30.07 17.16
N SER A 188 21.95 31.30 17.24
CA SER A 188 21.73 32.33 16.24
C SER A 188 22.08 31.73 14.88
N ARG A 189 21.15 31.87 13.93
CA ARG A 189 21.48 31.63 12.54
C ARG A 189 22.62 32.59 12.22
N ARG A 190 23.75 32.09 11.71
CA ARG A 190 24.51 32.91 10.77
C ARG A 190 23.53 33.20 9.64
N ALA A 191 23.12 34.46 9.54
CA ALA A 191 22.44 35.02 8.38
C ALA A 191 23.35 34.80 7.14
N PRO A 192 22.76 34.72 5.92
CA PRO A 192 23.45 34.26 4.72
C PRO A 192 24.74 35.02 4.40
#